data_AF-A0A7Y3IUH2-F1
#
_entry.id   AF-A0A7Y3IUH2-F1
#
_cell.length_a   1.000
_cell.length_b   1.000
_cell.length_c   1.000
_cell.angle_alpha   90.00
_cell.angle_beta   90.00
_cell.angle_gamma   90.00
#
_symmetry.space_group_name_H-M   'P 1'
#
loop_
_entity.id
_entity.type
_entity.pdbx_description
1 polymer ?
#
loop_
_entity_poly.entity_id
_entity_poly.type
_entity_poly.pdbx_seq_one_letter_code
_entity_poly.pdbx_strand_id
1 'polypeptide(L)'
;MDERFRIPRTLDAPYLFLFVEADTAAVFMGVFIMMALFNVFLSIPLAWLIVRLYIRHKSRGTRGLLFHVAYWYTPSSYWLSTLANSSRREYWGQ
;
A
#
# COMPACT_ATOMS: atom_id res chain seq x y z
N MET A 1 -29.68 -10.39 6.54
CA MET A 1 -28.24 -10.55 6.80
C MET A 1 -27.61 -9.18 6.64
N ASP A 2 -27.64 -8.36 7.70
CA ASP A 2 -26.93 -7.07 7.72
C ASP A 2 -25.44 -7.36 7.91
N GLU A 3 -24.77 -7.76 6.84
CA GLU A 3 -23.32 -7.84 6.80
C GLU A 3 -22.78 -6.41 6.77
N ARG A 4 -22.64 -5.82 7.95
CA ARG A 4 -21.91 -4.57 8.17
C ARG A 4 -20.44 -4.82 7.80
N PHE A 5 -20.13 -4.76 6.50
CA PHE A 5 -18.78 -4.79 5.98
C PHE A 5 -18.04 -3.55 6.50
N ARG A 6 -17.37 -3.71 7.64
CA ARG A 6 -16.56 -2.67 8.26
C ARG A 6 -15.24 -2.59 7.50
N ILE A 7 -15.22 -1.79 6.44
CA ILE A 7 -13.99 -1.51 5.69
C ILE A 7 -12.98 -0.89 6.68
N PRO A 8 -11.80 -1.51 6.89
CA PRO A 8 -10.83 -1.00 7.84
C PRO A 8 -10.27 0.35 7.37
N ARG A 9 -10.35 1.38 8.22
CA ARG A 9 -9.83 2.74 7.91
C ARG A 9 -8.31 2.79 7.71
N THR A 10 -7.60 1.73 8.09
CA THR A 10 -6.17 1.55 7.82
C THR A 10 -5.87 1.25 6.35
N LEU A 11 -6.88 0.94 5.52
CA LEU A 11 -6.74 0.74 4.08
C LEU A 11 -6.35 2.04 3.35
N ASP A 12 -6.89 3.18 3.79
CA ASP A 12 -6.59 4.50 3.21
C ASP A 12 -5.34 5.15 3.83
N ALA A 13 -4.83 4.57 4.92
CA ALA A 13 -3.61 5.05 5.56
C ALA A 13 -2.40 4.53 4.79
N PRO A 14 -1.50 5.40 4.29
CA PRO A 14 -0.30 4.95 3.60
C PRO A 14 0.59 4.18 4.59
N TYR A 15 0.69 2.87 4.40
CA TYR A 15 1.59 2.05 5.19
C TYR A 15 3.03 2.44 4.84
N LEU A 16 3.77 2.96 5.82
CA LEU A 16 5.16 3.36 5.64
C LEU A 16 6.05 2.14 5.94
N PHE A 17 6.81 1.69 4.94
CA PHE A 17 7.84 0.67 5.10
C PHE A 17 9.21 1.36 5.04
N LEU A 18 9.95 1.39 6.15
CA LEU A 18 11.28 2.03 6.23
C LEU A 18 11.29 3.46 5.67
N PHE A 19 10.36 4.32 6.10
CA PHE A 19 10.22 5.73 5.70
C PHE A 19 9.73 5.98 4.27
N VAL A 20 9.52 4.95 3.46
CA VAL A 20 8.94 5.04 2.12
C VAL A 20 7.53 4.43 2.15
N GLU A 21 6.60 4.99 1.37
CA GLU A 21 5.29 4.34 1.21
C GLU A 21 5.48 2.93 0.64
N ALA A 22 4.93 1.93 1.31
CA ALA A 22 5.10 0.51 0.95
C ALA A 22 4.64 0.22 -0.49
N ASP A 23 3.65 0.96 -0.96
CA ASP A 23 3.15 0.99 -2.34
C ASP A 23 4.27 1.35 -3.34
N THR A 24 5.00 2.43 -3.07
CA THR A 24 6.14 2.89 -3.88
C THR A 24 7.31 1.90 -3.82
N ALA A 25 7.57 1.31 -2.65
CA ALA A 25 8.61 0.29 -2.49
C ALA A 25 8.27 -1.00 -3.26
N ALA A 26 7.00 -1.42 -3.26
CA ALA A 26 6.53 -2.59 -4.00
C ALA A 26 6.69 -2.40 -5.51
N VAL A 27 6.37 -1.22 -6.04
CA VAL A 27 6.60 -0.88 -7.46
C VAL A 27 8.08 -0.94 -7.79
N PHE A 28 8.94 -0.34 -6.95
CA PHE A 28 10.40 -0.40 -7.15
C PHE A 28 10.90 -1.84 -7.19
N MET A 29 10.55 -2.64 -6.18
CA MET A 29 11.00 -4.04 -6.06
C MET A 29 10.49 -4.91 -7.20
N GLY A 30 9.22 -4.76 -7.59
CA GLY A 30 8.65 -5.52 -8.71
C GLY A 30 9.39 -5.25 -10.02
N VAL A 31 9.62 -3.97 -10.34
CA VAL A 31 10.35 -3.59 -11.55
C VAL A 31 11.81 -4.00 -11.48
N PHE A 32 12.46 -3.80 -10.32
CA PHE A 32 13.85 -4.16 -10.11
C PHE A 32 14.08 -5.66 -10.29
N ILE A 33 13.29 -6.52 -9.62
CA ILE A 33 13.41 -7.97 -9.73
C ILE A 33 13.18 -8.41 -11.18
N MET A 34 12.11 -7.91 -11.80
CA MET A 34 11.75 -8.31 -13.17
C MET A 34 12.82 -7.91 -14.20
N MET A 35 13.49 -6.76 -14.03
CA MET A 35 14.59 -6.34 -14.90
C MET A 35 15.95 -6.94 -14.52
N ALA A 36 16.18 -7.23 -13.23
CA ALA A 36 17.42 -7.86 -12.77
C ALA A 36 17.62 -9.26 -13.38
N LEU A 37 16.52 -9.94 -13.73
CA LEU A 37 16.56 -11.21 -14.47
C LEU A 37 17.19 -11.08 -15.87
N PHE A 38 17.14 -9.88 -16.48
CA PHE A 38 17.70 -9.62 -17.80
C PHE A 38 19.05 -8.89 -17.72
N ASN A 39 19.12 -7.81 -16.93
CA ASN A 39 20.34 -7.02 -16.76
C ASN A 39 20.30 -6.22 -15.44
N VAL A 40 21.15 -6.62 -14.48
CA VAL A 40 21.23 -6.01 -13.16
C VAL A 40 21.75 -4.56 -13.19
N PHE A 41 22.60 -4.20 -14.16
CA PHE A 41 23.14 -2.83 -14.25
C PHE A 41 22.10 -1.84 -14.76
N LEU A 42 21.21 -2.27 -15.66
CA LEU A 42 20.10 -1.43 -16.14
C LEU A 42 18.89 -1.42 -15.21
N SER A 43 18.73 -2.42 -14.32
CA SER A 43 17.52 -2.55 -13.52
C SER A 43 17.32 -1.38 -12.54
N ILE A 44 18.40 -0.88 -11.93
CA ILE A 44 18.37 0.23 -10.96
C ILE A 44 17.88 1.54 -11.60
N PRO A 45 18.51 2.08 -12.67
CA PRO A 45 18.07 3.35 -13.27
C PRO A 45 16.66 3.27 -13.85
N LEU A 46 16.27 2.11 -14.39
CA LEU A 46 14.94 1.91 -14.96
C LEU A 46 13.84 1.82 -13.87
N ALA A 47 14.10 1.08 -12.80
CA ALA A 47 13.21 1.01 -11.64
C ALA A 47 13.03 2.39 -11.00
N TRP A 48 14.10 3.18 -10.90
CA TRP A 48 14.03 4.54 -10.41
C TRP A 48 13.18 5.46 -11.29
N LEU A 49 13.33 5.38 -12.62
CA LEU A 49 12.52 6.15 -13.58
C LEU A 49 11.03 5.82 -13.42
N ILE A 50 10.68 4.54 -13.38
CA ILE A 50 9.29 4.07 -13.27
C ILE A 50 8.67 4.52 -11.94
N VAL A 51 9.41 4.41 -10.84
CA VAL A 51 8.96 4.91 -9.53
C VAL A 51 8.72 6.42 -9.55
N ARG A 52 9.58 7.20 -10.22
CA ARG A 52 9.38 8.65 -10.35
C ARG A 52 8.09 8.98 -11.10
N LEU A 53 7.81 8.25 -12.19
CA LEU A 53 6.56 8.39 -12.94
C LEU A 53 5.36 7.99 -12.08
N TYR A 54 5.48 6.91 -11.33
CA TYR A 54 4.46 6.44 -10.40
C TYR A 54 4.13 7.50 -9.33
N ILE A 55 5.13 8.05 -8.65
CA ILE A 55 4.95 9.11 -7.64
C ILE A 55 4.29 10.35 -8.25
N ARG A 56 4.69 10.73 -9.48
CA ARG A 56 4.10 11.87 -10.21
C ARG A 56 2.64 11.63 -10.59
N HIS A 57 2.25 10.39 -10.84
CA HIS A 57 0.85 10.02 -11.06
C HIS A 57 0.08 9.95 -9.74
N LYS A 58 0.70 9.41 -8.69
CA LYS A 58 0.12 9.29 -7.35
C LYS A 58 -0.24 10.64 -6.74
N SER A 59 0.60 11.67 -6.94
CA SER A 59 0.35 13.02 -6.46
C SER A 59 -0.91 13.69 -7.02
N ARG A 60 -1.50 13.15 -8.11
CA ARG A 60 -2.73 13.65 -8.72
C ARG A 60 -4.03 13.18 -8.05
N GLY A 61 -3.96 12.37 -6.99
CA GLY A 61 -5.12 12.16 -6.10
C GLY A 61 -5.40 10.72 -5.70
N THR A 62 -4.62 9.73 -6.17
CA THR A 62 -4.88 8.33 -5.81
C THR A 62 -3.84 7.85 -4.79
N ARG A 63 -4.21 7.76 -3.51
CA ARG A 63 -3.35 7.20 -2.46
C ARG A 63 -3.69 5.72 -2.25
N GLY A 64 -2.69 4.85 -2.21
CA GLY A 64 -2.85 3.44 -1.79
C GLY A 64 -3.45 2.50 -2.84
N LEU A 65 -3.29 2.78 -4.13
CA LEU A 65 -3.91 2.02 -5.23
C LEU A 65 -3.57 0.53 -5.18
N LEU A 66 -2.30 0.17 -4.99
CA LEU A 66 -1.87 -1.23 -4.90
C LEU A 66 -2.42 -1.94 -3.66
N PHE A 67 -2.52 -1.28 -2.52
CA PHE A 67 -3.12 -1.87 -1.32
C PHE A 67 -4.62 -2.08 -1.48
N HIS A 68 -5.30 -1.18 -2.19
CA HIS A 68 -6.70 -1.35 -2.55
C HIS A 68 -6.90 -2.56 -3.48
N VAL A 69 -6.05 -2.71 -4.50
CA VAL A 69 -6.10 -3.89 -5.38
C VAL A 69 -5.79 -5.17 -4.59
N ALA A 70 -4.75 -5.16 -3.76
CA ALA A 70 -4.42 -6.30 -2.92
C ALA A 70 -5.60 -6.70 -2.02
N TYR A 71 -6.24 -5.74 -1.35
CA TYR A 71 -7.41 -5.99 -0.50
C TYR A 71 -8.54 -6.78 -1.18
N TRP A 72 -8.77 -6.54 -2.47
CA TRP A 72 -9.81 -7.24 -3.23
C TRP A 72 -9.40 -8.63 -3.70
N TYR A 73 -8.10 -8.85 -3.97
CA TYR A 73 -7.62 -10.09 -4.57
C TYR A 73 -6.97 -11.05 -3.56
N THR A 74 -6.69 -10.60 -2.35
CA THR A 74 -6.02 -11.40 -1.34
C THR A 74 -6.77 -11.38 0.00
N PRO A 75 -6.73 -12.48 0.80
CA PRO A 75 -7.54 -12.59 2.01
C PRO A 75 -7.11 -11.56 3.05
N SER A 76 -7.87 -10.47 3.13
CA SER A 76 -7.56 -9.26 3.91
C SER A 76 -7.47 -9.51 5.42
N SER A 77 -8.11 -10.58 5.90
CA SER A 77 -8.13 -11.01 7.29
C SER A 77 -6.76 -11.40 7.87
N TYR A 78 -5.76 -11.73 7.04
CA TYR A 78 -4.44 -12.17 7.54
C TYR A 78 -3.44 -11.04 7.77
N TRP A 79 -3.60 -9.87 7.14
CA TRP A 79 -2.63 -8.76 7.24
C TRP A 79 -3.25 -7.40 7.61
N LEU A 80 -4.57 -7.23 7.50
CA LEU A 80 -5.23 -5.99 7.90
C LEU A 80 -5.81 -6.20 9.29
N SER A 81 -5.26 -5.47 10.25
CA SER A 81 -5.85 -5.37 11.57
C SER A 81 -7.22 -4.70 11.46
N THR A 82 -8.27 -5.44 11.80
CA THR A 82 -9.64 -4.93 11.99
C THR A 82 -9.83 -4.25 13.35
N LEU A 83 -8.78 -4.27 14.20
CA LEU A 83 -8.83 -3.71 15.54
C LEU A 83 -8.85 -2.18 15.48
N ALA A 84 -9.77 -1.60 16.24
CA ALA A 84 -9.81 -0.15 16.44
C ALA A 84 -8.54 0.33 17.14
N ASN A 85 -8.11 1.54 16.81
CA ASN A 85 -6.94 2.18 17.41
C ASN A 85 -7.15 2.31 18.93
N SER A 86 -6.33 1.63 19.74
CA SER A 86 -6.48 1.59 21.22
C SER A 86 -6.27 2.96 21.88
N SER A 87 -5.64 3.90 21.18
CA SER A 87 -5.41 5.27 21.65
C SER A 87 -6.68 6.13 21.70
N ARG A 88 -7.76 5.73 21.00
CA ARG A 88 -9.02 6.48 20.97
C ARG A 88 -9.99 5.84 21.96
N ARG A 89 -10.05 6.38 23.19
CA ARG A 89 -11.12 6.05 24.15
C ARG A 89 -12.46 6.47 23.56
N GLU A 90 -13.31 5.50 23.27
CA GLU A 90 -14.73 5.75 23.03
C GLU A 90 -15.34 6.13 24.39
N TYR A 91 -15.58 7.43 24.60
CA TYR A 91 -16.35 7.89 25.76
C TYR A 91 -17.80 7.46 25.54
N TRP A 92 -18.20 6.34 26.14
CA TRP A 92 -19.60 5.97 26.31
C TRP A 92 -20.18 6.86 27.41
N GLY A 93 -20.45 8.13 27.07
CA GLY A 93 -21.19 9.02 27.95
C GLY A 93 -22.64 8.56 28.04
N GLN A 94 -23.05 8.15 29.25
CA GLN A 94 -24.42 8.25 29.73
C GLN A 94 -24.53 9.49 30.61
#